data_AF-A0A1J6KIT2-F1
#
_entry.id   AF-A0A1J6KIT2-F1
#
_cell.length_a   1.000
_cell.length_b   1.000
_cell.length_c   1.000
_cell.angle_alpha   90.00
_cell.angle_beta   90.00
_cell.angle_gamma   90.00
#
_symmetry.space_group_name_H-M   'P 1'
#
loop_
_entity.id
_entity.type
_entity.pdbx_description
1 polymer ?
#
loop_
_entity_poly.entity_id
_entity_poly.type
_entity_poly.pdbx_seq_one_letter_code
_entity_poly.pdbx_strand_id
1 'polypeptide(L)'
;MNIAFKLRVGVRGDLLRKDFWDSYKVWDLHGEVLVRVDTSNTTVSDEAEDDSIEEDNITEMIHDACGYTNMEYNYSNNSVDNEEPNVHATKFYKLLEDAETELYPGCKIFSKLSFVVKIL
;
A
#
# COMPACT_ATOMS: atom_id res chain seq x y z
N MET A 1 -23.72 -5.45 -2.61
CA MET A 1 -22.64 -4.73 -1.88
C MET A 1 -23.09 -4.58 -0.44
N ASN A 2 -22.42 -5.23 0.53
CA ASN A 2 -22.78 -5.17 1.96
C ASN A 2 -21.65 -4.49 2.73
N ILE A 3 -21.44 -3.20 2.46
CA ILE A 3 -20.50 -2.38 3.23
C ILE A 3 -21.36 -1.53 4.15
N ALA A 4 -21.33 -1.86 5.44
CA ALA A 4 -22.05 -1.13 6.47
C ALA A 4 -21.02 -0.42 7.35
N PHE A 5 -21.07 0.91 7.41
CA PHE A 5 -20.24 1.69 8.29
C PHE A 5 -20.68 1.48 9.75
N LYS A 6 -19.72 1.28 10.65
CA LYS A 6 -19.96 1.09 12.08
C LYS A 6 -19.27 2.20 12.87
N LEU A 7 -19.86 2.57 14.00
CA LEU A 7 -19.20 3.43 14.98
C LEU A 7 -17.92 2.77 15.50
N ARG A 8 -16.92 3.58 15.88
CA ARG A 8 -15.62 3.14 16.41
C ARG A 8 -15.75 2.04 17.48
N VAL A 9 -16.71 2.18 18.39
CA VAL A 9 -16.99 1.19 19.45
C VAL A 9 -17.44 -0.16 18.87
N GLY A 10 -18.26 -0.14 17.82
CA GLY A 10 -18.73 -1.34 17.13
C GLY A 10 -17.59 -2.04 16.38
N VAL A 11 -16.75 -1.27 15.68
CA VAL A 11 -15.55 -1.81 15.00
C VAL A 11 -14.61 -2.44 16.02
N ARG A 12 -14.33 -1.76 17.15
CA ARG A 12 -13.48 -2.29 18.22
C ARG A 12 -14.03 -3.59 18.81
N GLY A 13 -15.33 -3.67 19.08
CA GLY A 13 -15.96 -4.90 19.55
C GLY A 13 -15.86 -6.07 18.57
N ASP A 14 -15.98 -5.79 17.27
CA ASP A 14 -15.82 -6.81 16.22
C ASP A 14 -14.37 -7.31 16.09
N LEU A 15 -13.39 -6.41 16.20
CA LEU A 15 -11.96 -6.76 16.16
C LEU A 15 -11.60 -7.65 17.35
N LEU A 16 -11.99 -7.27 18.57
CA LEU A 16 -11.74 -8.06 19.78
C LEU A 16 -12.38 -9.46 19.72
N ARG A 17 -13.54 -9.59 19.07
CA ARG A 17 -14.20 -10.89 18.87
C ARG A 17 -13.51 -11.76 17.81
N LYS A 18 -12.74 -11.16 16.90
CA LYS A 18 -12.00 -11.82 15.82
C LYS A 18 -10.52 -12.04 16.16
N ASP A 19 -10.22 -12.25 17.44
CA ASP A 19 -8.88 -12.55 17.97
C ASP A 19 -7.84 -11.43 17.82
N PHE A 20 -8.25 -10.17 17.54
CA PHE A 20 -7.35 -9.04 17.74
C PHE A 20 -7.17 -8.77 19.24
N TRP A 21 -5.91 -8.70 19.69
CA TRP A 21 -5.61 -8.36 21.08
C TRP A 21 -5.85 -6.88 21.36
N ASP A 22 -6.51 -6.56 22.48
CA ASP A 22 -6.70 -5.16 22.94
C ASP A 22 -5.36 -4.44 23.21
N SER A 23 -4.30 -5.22 23.44
CA SER A 23 -2.93 -4.74 23.61
C SER A 23 -2.17 -4.55 22.30
N TYR A 24 -2.66 -5.05 21.17
CA TYR A 24 -2.04 -4.86 19.85
C TYR A 24 -2.37 -3.45 19.32
N LYS A 25 -1.75 -2.46 19.96
CA LYS A 25 -1.85 -1.03 19.61
C LYS A 25 -0.66 -0.53 18.82
N VAL A 26 0.39 -1.33 18.75
CA VAL A 26 1.61 -1.06 17.99
C VAL A 26 1.77 -2.17 16.99
N TRP A 27 1.90 -1.82 15.72
CA TRP A 27 2.04 -2.74 14.60
C TRP A 27 3.52 -3.06 14.40
N ASP A 28 4.15 -3.59 15.44
CA ASP A 28 5.58 -3.92 15.48
C ASP A 28 5.98 -4.93 14.38
N LEU A 29 5.10 -5.86 14.04
CA LEU A 29 5.26 -6.79 12.91
C LEU A 29 5.23 -6.09 11.53
N HIS A 30 4.74 -4.86 11.47
CA HIS A 30 4.68 -4.01 10.27
C HIS A 30 5.71 -2.86 10.33
N GLY A 31 6.63 -2.90 11.30
CA GLY A 31 7.71 -1.92 11.41
C GLY A 31 7.36 -0.67 12.21
N GLU A 32 6.18 -0.61 12.85
CA GLU A 32 5.89 0.47 13.79
C GLU A 32 6.78 0.33 15.03
N VAL A 33 7.57 1.36 15.30
CA VAL A 33 8.44 1.40 16.47
C VAL A 33 7.70 2.12 17.60
N LEU A 34 7.58 1.45 18.74
CA LEU A 34 6.99 2.04 19.94
C LEU A 34 7.90 3.19 20.45
N VAL A 35 7.60 4.41 20.05
CA VAL A 35 8.25 5.61 20.60
C VAL A 35 7.57 5.92 21.93
N ARG A 36 8.25 5.61 23.03
CA ARG A 36 7.84 6.10 24.36
C ARG A 36 8.10 7.60 24.40
N VAL A 37 7.09 8.40 24.07
CA VAL A 37 7.08 9.82 24.42
C VAL A 37 6.74 9.90 25.91
N ASP A 38 7.72 10.29 26.74
CA ASP A 38 7.49 10.63 28.13
C ASP A 38 6.39 11.70 28.18
N THR A 39 5.24 11.32 28.72
CA THR A 39 4.01 12.12 28.70
C THR A 39 4.17 13.35 29.59
N SER A 40 4.64 14.46 29.05
CA SER A 40 4.09 15.76 29.43
C SER A 40 2.84 15.97 28.57
N ASN A 41 1.69 15.91 29.22
CA ASN A 41 0.34 16.06 28.67
C ASN A 41 0.26 16.98 27.43
N THR A 42 0.37 16.40 26.24
CA THR A 42 -0.17 16.99 25.02
C THR A 42 -1.43 16.20 24.72
N THR A 43 -2.58 16.82 25.01
CA THR A 43 -3.85 16.42 24.42
C THR A 43 -3.67 16.57 22.91
N VAL A 44 -3.26 15.50 22.24
CA VAL A 44 -3.36 15.41 20.80
C VAL A 44 -4.86 15.36 20.53
N SER A 45 -5.37 16.51 20.10
CA SER A 45 -6.69 16.61 19.49
C SER A 45 -6.67 15.58 18.36
N ASP A 46 -7.41 14.47 18.51
CA ASP A 46 -7.80 13.58 17.41
C ASP A 46 -8.78 14.38 16.52
N GLU A 47 -8.32 15.52 16.00
CA GLU A 47 -8.93 16.12 14.84
C GLU A 47 -8.66 15.13 13.72
N ALA A 48 -9.76 14.64 13.16
CA ALA A 48 -9.78 13.75 12.02
C ALA A 48 -9.08 14.45 10.86
N GLU A 49 -7.76 14.28 10.80
CA GLU A 49 -6.92 14.63 9.67
C GLU A 49 -7.31 13.68 8.55
N ASP A 50 -8.19 14.22 7.72
CA ASP A 50 -8.23 14.02 6.27
C ASP A 50 -8.25 12.57 5.79
N ASP A 51 -9.48 12.05 5.65
CA ASP A 51 -9.80 10.87 4.82
C ASP A 51 -9.70 11.23 3.31
N SER A 52 -8.81 12.16 2.95
CA SER A 52 -8.39 12.30 1.56
C SER A 52 -7.60 11.04 1.27
N ILE A 53 -8.18 10.19 0.42
CA ILE A 53 -7.46 9.07 -0.16
C ILE A 53 -6.37 9.73 -1.01
N GLU A 54 -5.21 10.03 -0.42
CA GLU A 54 -4.01 10.26 -1.18
C GLU A 54 -3.85 9.00 -2.03
N GLU A 55 -4.04 9.18 -3.33
CA GLU A 55 -3.86 8.10 -4.29
C GLU A 55 -2.36 7.88 -4.36
N ASP A 56 -1.87 6.90 -3.57
CA ASP A 56 -0.49 6.45 -3.66
C ASP A 56 -0.16 6.27 -5.15
N ASN A 57 0.86 6.97 -5.64
CA ASN A 57 1.26 6.87 -7.04
C ASN A 57 1.95 5.52 -7.26
N ILE A 58 1.14 4.47 -7.37
CA ILE A 58 1.59 3.08 -7.46
C ILE A 58 2.58 2.91 -8.62
N THR A 59 2.36 3.62 -9.73
CA THR A 59 3.26 3.60 -10.88
C THR A 59 4.65 4.09 -10.51
N GLU A 60 4.76 5.23 -9.83
CA GLU A 60 6.04 5.77 -9.36
C GLU A 60 6.72 4.82 -8.36
N MET A 61 5.96 4.22 -7.44
CA MET A 61 6.48 3.21 -6.53
C MET A 61 7.02 1.96 -7.24
N ILE A 62 6.37 1.52 -8.32
CA ILE A 62 6.85 0.40 -9.14
C ILE A 62 8.17 0.78 -9.83
N HIS A 63 8.26 2.00 -10.37
CA HIS A 63 9.50 2.51 -10.98
C HIS A 63 10.66 2.53 -9.97
N ASP A 64 10.42 3.04 -8.76
CA ASP A 64 11.42 3.08 -7.69
C ASP A 64 11.84 1.67 -7.25
N ALA A 65 10.88 0.77 -7.01
CA ALA A 65 11.14 -0.61 -6.60
C ALA A 65 11.93 -1.40 -7.65
N CYS A 66 11.71 -1.09 -8.92
CA CYS A 66 12.45 -1.67 -10.03
C CYS A 66 13.68 -0.84 -10.44
N GLY A 67 14.12 0.14 -9.65
CA GLY A 67 15.33 0.91 -9.93
C GLY A 67 15.32 1.61 -11.30
N TYR A 68 14.12 1.95 -11.80
CA TYR A 68 13.94 2.74 -13.00
C TYR A 68 14.31 4.19 -12.68
N THR A 69 15.61 4.45 -12.59
CA THR A 69 16.11 5.82 -12.64
C THR A 69 16.01 6.28 -14.08
N ASN A 70 15.56 7.51 -14.32
CA ASN A 70 15.51 8.15 -15.63
C ASN A 70 16.93 8.37 -16.18
N MET A 71 17.67 7.28 -16.37
CA MET A 71 18.99 7.26 -16.95
C MET A 71 18.77 7.43 -18.44
N GLU A 72 19.13 8.61 -18.93
CA GLU A 72 19.15 8.97 -20.33
C GLU A 72 20.04 7.97 -21.10
N TYR A 73 19.46 6.84 -21.49
CA TYR A 73 20.09 5.89 -22.38
C TYR A 73 20.18 6.56 -23.75
N ASN A 74 21.38 7.05 -24.07
CA ASN A 74 21.73 7.47 -25.41
C ASN A 74 21.42 6.32 -26.37
N TYR A 75 20.34 6.49 -27.13
CA TYR A 75 19.86 5.53 -28.10
C TYR A 75 20.86 5.46 -29.26
N SER A 76 21.83 4.58 -29.15
CA SER A 76 22.72 4.22 -30.24
C SER A 76 22.78 2.71 -30.40
N ASN A 77 21.64 2.11 -30.74
CA ASN A 77 21.54 1.17 -31.85
C ASN A 77 20.10 0.65 -31.95
N ASN A 78 19.47 1.00 -33.07
CA ASN A 78 18.27 0.34 -33.59
C ASN A 78 18.62 -1.12 -33.95
N SER A 79 18.55 -2.02 -32.98
CA SER A 79 18.20 -3.42 -33.23
C SER A 79 16.99 -3.70 -32.37
N VAL A 80 15.82 -3.80 -32.99
CA VAL A 80 14.62 -4.33 -32.32
C VAL A 80 14.80 -5.84 -32.27
N ASP A 81 15.77 -6.28 -31.46
CA ASP A 81 15.81 -7.67 -31.05
C ASP A 81 14.67 -7.87 -30.07
N ASN A 82 13.76 -8.77 -30.41
CA ASN A 82 12.71 -9.25 -29.51
C ASN A 82 13.39 -10.10 -28.43
N GLU A 83 14.19 -9.47 -27.59
CA GLU A 83 14.83 -10.13 -26.45
C GLU A 83 13.75 -10.52 -25.44
N GLU A 84 13.83 -11.76 -24.97
CA GLU A 84 12.97 -12.24 -23.91
C GLU A 84 13.21 -11.40 -22.64
N PRO A 85 12.15 -10.97 -21.91
CA PRO A 85 12.32 -10.14 -20.74
C PRO A 85 13.26 -10.81 -19.75
N ASN A 86 14.32 -10.10 -19.36
CA ASN A 86 15.13 -10.56 -18.24
C ASN A 86 14.29 -10.60 -16.95
N VAL A 87 14.80 -11.29 -15.93
CA VAL A 87 14.09 -11.53 -14.65
C VAL A 87 13.57 -10.23 -14.02
N HIS A 88 14.27 -9.12 -14.19
CA HIS A 88 13.88 -7.83 -13.63
C HIS A 88 12.73 -7.19 -14.41
N ALA A 89 12.81 -7.22 -15.73
CA ALA A 89 11.72 -6.81 -16.61
C ALA A 89 10.46 -7.65 -16.36
N THR A 90 10.58 -8.97 -16.19
CA THR A 90 9.44 -9.83 -15.84
C THR A 90 8.75 -9.40 -14.54
N LYS A 91 9.52 -9.05 -13.50
CA LYS A 91 8.97 -8.56 -12.23
C LYS A 91 8.29 -7.21 -12.39
N PHE A 92 8.90 -6.28 -13.12
CA PHE A 92 8.33 -4.97 -13.41
C PHE A 92 6.98 -5.10 -14.12
N TYR A 93 6.90 -5.89 -15.20
CA TYR A 93 5.65 -6.11 -15.93
C TYR A 93 4.56 -6.75 -15.07
N LYS A 94 4.92 -7.70 -14.20
CA LYS A 94 3.96 -8.31 -13.27
C LYS A 94 3.39 -7.28 -12.28
N LEU A 95 4.20 -6.36 -11.78
CA LEU A 95 3.72 -5.31 -10.87
C LEU A 95 2.75 -4.35 -11.56
N LEU A 96 3.03 -3.98 -12.82
CA LEU A 96 2.10 -3.18 -13.62
C LEU A 96 0.77 -3.92 -13.84
N GLU A 97 0.82 -5.22 -14.17
CA GLU A 97 -0.38 -6.05 -14.30
C GLU A 97 -1.17 -6.11 -12.98
N ASP A 98 -0.51 -6.33 -11.84
CA ASP A 98 -1.16 -6.37 -10.53
C ASP A 98 -1.70 -4.99 -10.09
N ALA A 99 -1.15 -3.89 -10.60
CA ALA A 99 -1.66 -2.53 -10.38
C ALA A 99 -2.98 -2.26 -11.12
N GLU A 100 -3.18 -2.87 -12.28
CA GLU A 100 -4.42 -2.75 -13.08
C GLU A 100 -5.46 -3.83 -12.73
N THR A 101 -5.01 -4.96 -12.18
CA THR A 101 -5.91 -6.08 -11.87
C THR A 101 -6.74 -5.81 -10.63
N GLU A 102 -8.08 -5.87 -10.76
CA GLU A 102 -9.00 -5.80 -9.62
C GLU A 102 -8.64 -6.84 -8.53
N LEU A 103 -8.74 -6.44 -7.26
CA LEU A 103 -8.43 -7.34 -6.13
C LEU A 103 -9.25 -8.64 -6.16
N TYR A 104 -10.51 -8.53 -6.55
CA TYR A 104 -11.44 -9.62 -6.86
C TYR A 104 -12.46 -9.09 -7.89
N PRO A 105 -13.13 -9.96 -8.68
CA PRO A 105 -14.06 -9.51 -9.71
C PRO A 105 -15.15 -8.57 -9.17
N GLY A 106 -15.23 -7.36 -9.73
CA GLY A 106 -16.14 -6.30 -9.34
C GLY A 106 -15.60 -5.34 -8.27
N CYS A 107 -14.35 -5.48 -7.84
CA CYS A 107 -13.70 -4.53 -6.94
C CYS A 107 -13.22 -3.30 -7.73
N LYS A 108 -14.00 -2.21 -7.68
CA LYS A 108 -13.67 -0.93 -8.35
C LYS A 108 -12.84 0.03 -7.50
N ILE A 109 -12.56 -0.36 -6.26
CA ILE A 109 -11.94 0.51 -5.25
C ILE A 109 -10.45 0.19 -5.13
N PHE A 110 -10.08 -1.08 -5.23
CA PHE A 110 -8.71 -1.53 -5.08
C PHE A 110 -8.32 -2.51 -6.19
N SER A 111 -7.13 -2.31 -6.75
CA SER A 111 -6.40 -3.34 -7.46
C SER A 111 -5.66 -4.25 -6.47
N LYS A 112 -5.11 -5.36 -6.96
CA LYS A 112 -4.32 -6.26 -6.11
C LYS A 112 -3.16 -5.51 -5.47
N LEU A 113 -2.41 -4.74 -6.26
CA LEU A 113 -1.24 -4.04 -5.75
C LEU A 113 -1.64 -2.87 -4.86
N SER A 114 -2.68 -2.10 -5.21
CA SER A 114 -3.11 -0.97 -4.38
C SER A 114 -3.61 -1.41 -3.00
N PHE A 115 -4.26 -2.57 -2.93
CA PHE A 115 -4.67 -3.15 -1.65
C PHE A 115 -3.48 -3.49 -0.75
N VAL A 116 -2.41 -4.07 -1.33
CA VAL A 116 -1.20 -4.41 -0.57
C VAL A 116 -0.53 -3.15 -0.06
N VAL A 117 -0.34 -2.14 -0.93
CA VAL A 117 0.28 -0.86 -0.55
C VAL A 117 -0.48 -0.20 0.60
N LYS A 118 -1.81 -0.19 0.58
CA LYS A 118 -2.63 0.43 1.62
C LYS A 118 -2.67 -0.32 2.96
N ILE A 119 -2.22 -1.57 3.00
CA ILE A 119 -2.16 -2.35 4.24
C ILE A 119 -0.77 -2.32 4.88
N LEU A 120 0.24 -1.90 4.11
CA LEU A 120 1.59 -1.63 4.60
C LEU A 120 1.62 -0.31 5.35
#